data_AF-A0A7C9LK99-F1
#
_entry.id   AF-A0A7C9LK99-F1
#
_cell.length_a   1.000
_cell.length_b   1.000
_cell.length_c   1.000
_cell.angle_alpha   90.00
_cell.angle_beta   90.00
_cell.angle_gamma   90.00
#
_symmetry.space_group_name_H-M   'P 1'
#
loop_
_entity.id
_entity.type
_entity.pdbx_description
1 polymer ?
#
loop_
_entity_poly.entity_id
_entity_poly.type
_entity_poly.pdbx_seq_one_letter_code
_entity_poly.pdbx_strand_id
1 'polypeptide(L)'
;MRLSAPTITDEPLPMSFGADSGSGPAIRPEAVVQFDALLHELYPDAVRVDADRVRNLCVWLASMPAQAAQDVLDRRLRRIDELRAMLDDDCWDPPDALRARLAKLIGYLDQDEDLIPDREPLLGKLDDVLLLELAWPAFAAEAEDYRDFCAYRSETGAAGTGDEQRAAWIRDRLAEIQLWQHNMRVNASHYSRRGHAEAPFRVGS
;
A
#
# COMPACT_ATOMS: atom_id res chain seq x y z
N MET A 1 9.39 1.81 -18.24
CA MET A 1 9.29 2.52 -16.94
C MET A 1 8.69 1.51 -15.97
N ARG A 2 9.50 0.90 -15.08
CA ARG A 2 8.94 0.00 -14.06
C ARG A 2 8.16 0.92 -13.12
N LEU A 3 6.83 0.78 -13.09
CA LEU A 3 6.04 1.38 -12.02
C LEU A 3 6.61 0.79 -10.73
N SER A 4 7.18 1.62 -9.87
CA SER A 4 7.56 1.20 -8.53
C SER A 4 6.33 0.55 -7.90
N ALA A 5 6.50 -0.61 -7.27
CA ALA A 5 5.39 -1.23 -6.53
C ALA A 5 4.86 -0.19 -5.53
N PRO A 6 3.52 -0.05 -5.40
CA PRO A 6 2.96 0.92 -4.47
C PRO A 6 3.49 0.61 -3.08
N THR A 7 4.04 1.62 -2.41
CA THR A 7 4.56 1.51 -1.06
C THR A 7 3.50 2.00 -0.07
N ILE A 8 3.50 1.41 1.12
CA ILE A 8 2.57 1.77 2.18
C ILE A 8 2.79 3.19 2.72
N THR A 9 4.05 3.62 2.70
CA THR A 9 4.53 4.94 3.12
C THR A 9 5.68 5.40 2.23
N ASP A 10 6.02 6.69 2.29
CA ASP A 10 7.16 7.28 1.58
C ASP A 10 8.53 6.85 2.14
N GLU A 11 8.55 6.29 3.36
CA GLU A 11 9.75 5.79 4.04
C GLU A 11 9.63 4.26 4.26
N PRO A 12 9.99 3.41 3.27
CA PRO A 12 9.91 1.96 3.42
C PRO A 12 10.88 1.44 4.50
N LEU A 13 10.59 0.27 5.07
CA LEU A 13 11.49 -0.41 5.97
C LEU A 13 12.82 -0.70 5.26
N PRO A 14 13.95 -0.62 5.99
CA PRO A 14 15.24 -0.98 5.42
C PRO A 14 15.28 -2.49 5.20
N MET A 15 15.07 -2.91 3.95
CA MET A 15 15.12 -4.33 3.57
C MET A 15 16.54 -4.84 3.31
N SER A 16 17.52 -3.93 3.25
CA SER A 16 18.92 -4.22 2.95
C SER A 16 19.78 -3.84 4.15
N PHE A 17 20.29 -4.84 4.85
CA PHE A 17 21.28 -4.67 5.91
C PHE A 17 22.61 -5.28 5.48
N GLY A 18 23.73 -4.69 5.90
CA GLY A 18 25.02 -5.35 5.79
C GLY A 18 25.04 -6.67 6.59
N ALA A 19 25.98 -7.56 6.30
CA ALA A 19 26.12 -8.87 6.95
C ALA A 19 26.51 -8.83 8.45
N ASP A 20 26.23 -7.72 9.15
CA ASP A 20 26.59 -7.54 10.54
C ASP A 20 25.52 -8.21 11.42
N SER A 21 25.70 -9.51 11.62
CA SER A 21 24.90 -10.36 12.49
C SER A 21 25.19 -10.02 13.96
N GLY A 22 24.67 -8.88 14.42
CA GLY A 22 24.68 -8.48 15.82
C GLY A 22 23.75 -9.34 16.69
N SER A 23 23.87 -9.18 18.01
CA SER A 23 23.04 -9.82 19.04
C SER A 23 21.58 -9.31 18.99
N GLY A 24 20.79 -9.77 18.02
CA GLY A 24 19.34 -9.60 17.99
C GLY A 24 18.57 -10.76 18.63
N PRO A 25 17.23 -10.64 18.78
CA PRO A 25 16.40 -11.70 19.35
C PRO A 25 16.52 -13.02 18.57
N ALA A 26 16.30 -14.13 19.28
CA ALA A 26 16.30 -15.45 18.67
C ALA A 26 14.99 -15.67 17.90
N ILE A 27 15.06 -15.58 16.57
CA ILE A 27 13.91 -15.87 15.70
C ILE A 27 13.88 -17.37 15.37
N ARG A 28 12.72 -17.99 15.56
CA ARG A 28 12.48 -19.42 15.31
C ARG A 28 12.43 -19.70 13.80
N PRO A 29 13.30 -20.55 13.22
CA PRO A 29 13.35 -20.77 11.77
C PRO A 29 12.03 -21.23 11.14
N GLU A 30 11.27 -22.06 11.84
CA GLU A 30 9.97 -22.55 11.41
C GLU A 30 8.90 -21.47 11.38
N ALA A 31 8.95 -20.50 12.30
CA ALA A 31 8.05 -19.36 12.30
C ALA A 31 8.31 -18.47 11.07
N VAL A 32 9.58 -18.29 10.70
CA VAL A 32 9.97 -17.56 9.48
C VAL A 32 9.44 -18.26 8.23
N VAL A 33 9.52 -19.60 8.16
CA VAL A 33 8.99 -20.37 7.03
C VAL A 33 7.47 -20.20 6.91
N GLN A 34 6.74 -20.22 8.03
CA GLN A 34 5.29 -20.01 8.06
C GLN A 34 4.92 -18.58 7.63
N PHE A 35 5.64 -17.59 8.16
CA PHE A 35 5.49 -16.18 7.78
C PHE A 35 5.73 -15.96 6.29
N ASP A 36 6.83 -16.48 5.76
CA ASP A 36 7.20 -16.32 4.35
C ASP A 36 6.21 -17.04 3.43
N ALA A 37 5.69 -18.21 3.83
CA ALA A 37 4.64 -18.90 3.09
C ALA A 37 3.35 -18.06 3.04
N LEU A 38 2.88 -17.54 4.19
CA LEU A 38 1.72 -16.66 4.25
C LEU A 38 1.92 -15.41 3.38
N LEU A 39 3.08 -14.75 3.47
CA LEU A 39 3.40 -13.59 2.66
C LEU A 39 3.23 -13.87 1.16
N HIS A 40 3.69 -15.02 0.67
CA HIS A 40 3.56 -15.38 -0.74
C HIS A 40 2.14 -15.85 -1.12
N GLU A 41 1.33 -16.31 -0.18
CA GLU A 41 -0.10 -16.52 -0.40
C GLU A 41 -0.86 -15.19 -0.56
N LEU A 42 -0.46 -14.16 0.19
CA LEU A 42 -1.03 -12.81 0.06
C LEU A 42 -0.55 -12.12 -1.22
N TYR A 43 0.77 -12.15 -1.47
CA TYR A 43 1.42 -11.50 -2.60
C TYR A 43 2.57 -12.36 -3.14
N PRO A 44 2.37 -13.11 -4.25
CA PRO A 44 3.36 -14.04 -4.78
C PRO A 44 4.70 -13.42 -5.22
N ASP A 45 4.69 -12.14 -5.58
CA ASP A 45 5.87 -11.40 -6.05
C ASP A 45 6.61 -10.68 -4.89
N ALA A 46 6.26 -10.97 -3.64
CA ALA A 46 6.93 -10.42 -2.47
C ALA A 46 8.41 -10.85 -2.41
N VAL A 47 9.24 -10.00 -1.79
CA VAL A 47 10.63 -10.39 -1.50
C VAL A 47 10.63 -11.41 -0.37
N ARG A 48 11.32 -12.54 -0.56
CA ARG A 48 11.52 -13.58 0.46
C ARG A 48 12.07 -13.02 1.75
N VAL A 49 11.56 -13.49 2.89
CA VAL A 49 11.99 -13.12 4.23
C VAL A 49 12.73 -14.27 4.89
N ASP A 50 13.89 -13.97 5.48
CA ASP A 50 14.71 -14.92 6.23
C ASP A 50 14.92 -14.42 7.68
N ALA A 51 15.43 -15.30 8.54
CA ALA A 51 15.61 -15.01 9.96
C ALA A 51 16.60 -13.85 10.20
N ASP A 52 17.61 -13.71 9.34
CA ASP A 52 18.62 -12.66 9.47
C ASP A 52 18.02 -11.29 9.14
N ARG A 53 17.16 -11.22 8.13
CA ARG A 53 16.43 -10.00 7.79
C ARG A 53 15.52 -9.54 8.93
N VAL A 54 14.72 -10.46 9.48
CA VAL A 54 13.83 -10.15 10.61
C VAL A 54 14.66 -9.66 11.80
N ARG A 55 15.74 -10.36 12.14
CA ARG A 55 16.66 -9.97 13.21
C ARG A 55 17.23 -8.57 13.00
N ASN A 56 17.67 -8.26 11.78
CA ASN A 56 18.25 -6.96 11.47
C ASN A 56 17.22 -5.82 11.55
N LEU A 57 15.96 -6.08 11.17
CA LEU A 57 14.86 -5.14 11.41
C LEU A 57 14.64 -4.90 12.91
N CYS A 58 14.66 -5.95 13.74
CA CYS A 58 14.55 -5.80 15.19
C CYS A 58 15.68 -4.94 15.76
N VAL A 59 16.93 -5.20 15.35
CA VAL A 59 18.11 -4.43 15.78
C VAL A 59 18.00 -2.97 15.34
N TRP A 60 17.60 -2.73 14.09
CA TRP A 60 17.39 -1.39 13.56
C TRP A 60 16.32 -0.63 14.33
N LEU A 61 15.14 -1.23 14.56
CA LEU A 61 14.05 -0.59 15.28
C LEU A 61 14.44 -0.30 16.73
N ALA A 62 15.12 -1.23 17.40
CA ALA A 62 15.62 -1.06 18.77
C ALA A 62 16.76 -0.04 18.90
N SER A 63 17.47 0.28 17.80
CA SER A 63 18.52 1.31 17.80
C SER A 63 17.97 2.74 17.84
N MET A 64 16.67 2.91 17.57
CA MET A 64 16.00 4.21 17.54
C MET A 64 15.52 4.65 18.92
N PRO A 65 15.28 5.96 19.12
CA PRO A 65 14.48 6.43 20.25
C PRO A 65 13.10 5.76 20.24
N ALA A 66 12.59 5.35 21.41
CA ALA A 66 11.33 4.61 21.53
C ALA A 66 10.15 5.29 20.82
N GLN A 67 10.02 6.62 20.93
CA GLN A 67 8.97 7.37 20.25
C GLN A 67 9.09 7.28 18.73
N ALA A 68 10.31 7.40 18.18
CA ALA A 68 10.52 7.32 16.74
C ALA A 68 10.22 5.91 16.20
N ALA A 69 10.59 4.87 16.95
CA ALA A 69 10.23 3.50 16.62
C ALA A 69 8.72 3.26 16.66
N GLN A 70 8.01 3.79 17.67
CA GLN A 70 6.54 3.75 17.72
C GLN A 70 5.92 4.47 16.51
N ASP A 71 6.41 5.67 16.17
CA ASP A 71 5.90 6.42 15.02
C ASP A 71 6.08 5.65 13.70
N VAL A 72 7.14 4.86 13.56
CA VAL A 72 7.37 3.98 12.39
C VAL A 72 6.30 2.89 12.32
N LEU A 73 5.98 2.24 13.44
CA LEU A 73 4.97 1.19 13.53
C LEU A 73 3.56 1.77 13.31
N ASP A 74 3.18 2.81 14.04
CA ASP A 74 1.85 3.43 14.01
C ASP A 74 1.46 3.96 12.62
N ARG A 75 2.44 4.42 11.82
CA ARG A 75 2.19 4.80 10.42
C ARG A 75 1.69 3.63 9.58
N ARG A 76 2.22 2.42 9.77
CA ARG A 76 1.76 1.22 9.06
C ARG A 76 0.53 0.61 9.70
N LEU A 77 0.47 0.52 11.03
CA LEU A 77 -0.67 -0.08 11.72
C LEU A 77 -1.98 0.65 11.40
N ARG A 78 -1.96 1.98 11.22
CA ARG A 78 -3.14 2.73 10.75
C ARG A 78 -3.70 2.26 9.40
N ARG A 79 -2.87 1.66 8.54
CA ARG A 79 -3.33 1.07 7.26
C ARG A 79 -4.06 -0.25 7.48
N ILE A 80 -3.75 -0.98 8.55
CA ILE A 80 -4.52 -2.16 8.94
C ILE A 80 -5.94 -1.73 9.33
N ASP A 81 -6.06 -0.65 10.11
CA ASP A 81 -7.37 -0.12 10.51
C ASP A 81 -8.19 0.33 9.29
N GLU A 82 -7.55 0.92 8.28
CA GLU A 82 -8.18 1.25 6.99
C GLU A 82 -8.70 0.00 6.27
N LEU A 83 -7.91 -1.08 6.22
CA LEU A 83 -8.33 -2.34 5.60
C LEU A 83 -9.45 -3.03 6.39
N ARG A 84 -9.44 -2.95 7.72
CA ARG A 84 -10.54 -3.45 8.58
C ARG A 84 -11.82 -2.65 8.31
N ALA A 85 -11.74 -1.32 8.31
CA ALA A 85 -12.88 -0.46 8.01
C ALA A 85 -13.47 -0.75 6.62
N MET A 86 -12.63 -1.03 5.62
CA MET A 86 -13.06 -1.43 4.28
C MET A 86 -13.85 -2.75 4.26
N LEU A 87 -13.51 -3.71 5.12
CA LEU A 87 -14.26 -4.97 5.25
C LEU A 87 -15.57 -4.81 6.00
N ASP A 88 -15.62 -3.88 6.96
CA ASP A 88 -16.78 -3.63 7.79
C ASP A 88 -17.81 -2.68 7.12
N ASP A 89 -17.43 -1.99 6.04
CA ASP A 89 -18.34 -1.11 5.31
C ASP A 89 -19.26 -1.90 4.38
N ASP A 90 -20.52 -2.11 4.78
CA ASP A 90 -21.57 -2.73 3.97
C ASP A 90 -21.86 -1.98 2.65
N CYS A 91 -21.43 -0.72 2.54
CA CYS A 91 -21.52 0.05 1.31
C CYS A 91 -20.31 -0.17 0.38
N TRP A 92 -19.32 -0.96 0.77
CA TRP A 92 -18.18 -1.38 -0.05
C TRP A 92 -18.26 -2.87 -0.38
N ASP A 93 -17.96 -3.24 -1.62
CA ASP A 93 -18.03 -4.65 -2.06
C ASP A 93 -16.71 -5.06 -2.75
N PRO A 94 -15.67 -5.35 -1.95
CA PRO A 94 -14.37 -5.72 -2.50
C PRO A 94 -14.41 -7.10 -3.16
N PRO A 95 -13.58 -7.39 -4.17
CA PRO A 95 -13.55 -8.70 -4.81
C PRO A 95 -13.34 -9.86 -3.83
N ASP A 96 -14.01 -11.00 -4.02
CA ASP A 96 -13.93 -12.15 -3.10
C ASP A 96 -12.49 -12.66 -2.89
N ALA A 97 -11.66 -12.61 -3.93
CA ALA A 97 -10.24 -12.95 -3.83
C ALA A 97 -9.47 -12.01 -2.89
N LEU A 98 -9.83 -10.73 -2.87
CA LEU A 98 -9.25 -9.74 -1.96
C LEU A 98 -9.75 -9.96 -0.53
N ARG A 99 -11.05 -10.21 -0.33
CA ARG A 99 -11.61 -10.58 0.97
C ARG A 99 -10.91 -11.79 1.57
N ALA A 100 -10.67 -12.83 0.78
CA ALA A 100 -9.94 -14.01 1.22
C ALA A 100 -8.50 -13.72 1.63
N ARG A 101 -7.79 -12.83 0.90
CA ARG A 101 -6.43 -12.40 1.29
C ARG A 101 -6.46 -11.56 2.57
N LEU A 102 -7.39 -10.62 2.69
CA LEU A 102 -7.52 -9.80 3.89
C LEU A 102 -7.87 -10.62 5.13
N ALA A 103 -8.73 -11.63 4.99
CA ALA A 103 -9.06 -12.54 6.08
C ALA A 103 -7.81 -13.31 6.58
N LYS A 104 -6.90 -13.72 5.67
CA LYS A 104 -5.63 -14.34 6.05
C LYS A 104 -4.68 -13.36 6.72
N LEU A 105 -4.58 -12.13 6.20
CA LEU A 105 -3.78 -11.06 6.79
C LEU A 105 -4.26 -10.77 8.21
N ILE A 106 -5.54 -10.46 8.39
CA ILE A 106 -6.14 -10.16 9.71
C ILE A 106 -6.02 -11.37 10.65
N GLY A 107 -6.25 -12.58 10.14
CA GLY A 107 -6.07 -13.79 10.93
C GLY A 107 -4.64 -14.06 11.39
N TYR A 108 -3.63 -13.45 10.77
CA TYR A 108 -2.26 -13.42 11.29
C TYR A 108 -2.11 -12.33 12.36
N LEU A 109 -2.54 -11.10 12.06
CA LEU A 109 -2.43 -9.92 12.94
C LEU A 109 -3.15 -10.09 14.30
N ASP A 110 -4.14 -10.98 14.37
CA ASP A 110 -4.90 -11.29 15.57
C ASP A 110 -4.27 -12.44 16.41
N GLN A 111 -3.08 -12.94 16.05
CA GLN A 111 -2.36 -13.99 16.80
C GLN A 111 -1.39 -13.38 17.82
N ASP A 112 -1.49 -13.78 19.09
CA ASP A 112 -0.60 -13.26 20.16
C ASP A 112 0.83 -13.87 20.14
N GLU A 113 0.99 -15.06 19.56
CA GLU A 113 2.24 -15.84 19.54
C GLU A 113 2.63 -16.17 18.09
N ASP A 114 2.86 -15.13 17.31
CA ASP A 114 3.25 -15.13 15.90
C ASP A 114 4.79 -15.13 15.72
N LEU A 115 5.33 -14.52 14.65
CA LEU A 115 6.77 -14.50 14.40
C LEU A 115 7.53 -13.74 15.49
N ILE A 116 6.97 -12.64 16.01
CA ILE A 116 7.54 -11.88 17.12
C ILE A 116 6.42 -11.66 18.15
N PRO A 117 6.42 -12.41 19.27
CA PRO A 117 5.32 -12.36 20.22
C PRO A 117 4.97 -10.93 20.67
N ASP A 118 3.68 -10.62 20.72
CA ASP A 118 3.14 -9.29 21.06
C ASP A 118 3.65 -8.72 22.39
N ARG A 119 3.98 -9.61 23.32
CA ARG A 119 4.54 -9.28 24.64
C ARG A 119 5.96 -8.71 24.57
N GLU A 120 6.67 -8.85 23.46
CA GLU A 120 8.02 -8.32 23.27
C GLU A 120 7.96 -6.78 23.15
N PRO A 121 8.48 -6.03 24.14
CA PRO A 121 8.35 -4.58 24.15
C PRO A 121 8.94 -3.94 22.89
N LEU A 122 8.20 -3.01 22.28
CA LEU A 122 8.56 -2.28 21.05
C LEU A 122 8.64 -3.14 19.77
N LEU A 123 8.84 -4.45 19.88
CA LEU A 123 9.10 -5.34 18.73
C LEU A 123 7.91 -6.19 18.33
N GLY A 124 6.97 -6.47 19.23
CA GLY A 124 5.86 -7.41 19.01
C GLY A 124 4.91 -7.06 17.86
N LYS A 125 5.04 -5.87 17.24
CA LYS A 125 4.24 -5.47 16.07
C LYS A 125 5.07 -5.26 14.81
N LEU A 126 6.35 -5.61 14.86
CA LEU A 126 7.26 -5.39 13.74
C LEU A 126 6.98 -6.36 12.58
N ASP A 127 6.67 -7.61 12.88
CA ASP A 127 6.31 -8.61 11.89
C ASP A 127 4.93 -8.37 11.27
N ASP A 128 3.95 -7.91 12.04
CA ASP A 128 2.67 -7.37 11.53
C ASP A 128 2.91 -6.30 10.47
N VAL A 129 3.75 -5.31 10.82
CA VAL A 129 4.12 -4.20 9.96
C VAL A 129 4.91 -4.66 8.73
N LEU A 130 5.81 -5.64 8.90
CA LEU A 130 6.58 -6.22 7.81
C LEU A 130 5.68 -6.98 6.83
N LEU A 131 4.76 -7.79 7.33
CA LEU A 131 3.81 -8.55 6.52
C LEU A 131 2.96 -7.61 5.68
N LEU A 132 2.38 -6.59 6.33
CA LEU A 132 1.56 -5.59 5.68
C LEU A 132 2.35 -4.81 4.62
N GLU A 133 3.57 -4.37 4.93
CA GLU A 133 4.37 -3.59 3.99
C GLU A 133 4.75 -4.40 2.74
N LEU A 134 5.14 -5.66 2.91
CA LEU A 134 5.54 -6.51 1.79
C LEU A 134 4.35 -7.02 0.98
N ALA A 135 3.19 -7.19 1.61
CA ALA A 135 1.96 -7.58 0.93
C ALA A 135 1.14 -6.39 0.39
N TRP A 136 1.49 -5.15 0.73
CA TRP A 136 0.74 -3.94 0.36
C TRP A 136 0.38 -3.84 -1.13
N PRO A 137 1.26 -4.22 -2.09
CA PRO A 137 0.89 -4.20 -3.50
C PRO A 137 -0.34 -5.04 -3.87
N ALA A 138 -0.69 -6.06 -3.09
CA ALA A 138 -1.89 -6.85 -3.29
C ALA A 138 -3.18 -6.13 -2.88
N PHE A 139 -3.08 -5.07 -2.06
CA PHE A 139 -4.22 -4.33 -1.48
C PHE A 139 -4.30 -2.87 -1.94
N ALA A 140 -3.18 -2.30 -2.40
CA ALA A 140 -3.02 -0.87 -2.61
C ALA A 140 -4.08 -0.24 -3.53
N ALA A 141 -4.40 -0.89 -4.65
CA ALA A 141 -5.39 -0.38 -5.59
C ALA A 141 -6.79 -0.31 -4.97
N GLU A 142 -7.23 -1.36 -4.30
CA GLU A 142 -8.53 -1.38 -3.64
C GLU A 142 -8.59 -0.37 -2.49
N ALA A 143 -7.53 -0.27 -1.68
CA ALA A 143 -7.48 0.69 -0.58
C ALA A 143 -7.54 2.15 -1.09
N GLU A 144 -6.97 2.43 -2.26
CA GLU A 144 -7.09 3.73 -2.92
C GLU A 144 -8.53 3.99 -3.40
N ASP A 145 -9.13 3.02 -4.09
CA ASP A 145 -10.52 3.10 -4.56
C ASP A 145 -11.50 3.29 -3.39
N TYR A 146 -11.31 2.55 -2.29
CA TYR A 146 -12.12 2.68 -1.09
C TYR A 146 -11.99 4.07 -0.42
N ARG A 147 -10.77 4.61 -0.32
CA ARG A 147 -10.55 5.96 0.20
C ARG A 147 -11.24 7.02 -0.66
N ASP A 148 -11.16 6.88 -1.98
CA ASP A 148 -11.81 7.78 -2.92
C ASP A 148 -13.33 7.70 -2.80
N PHE A 149 -13.88 6.48 -2.67
CA PHE A 149 -15.30 6.26 -2.41
C PHE A 149 -15.77 6.92 -1.09
N CYS A 150 -15.00 6.77 0.00
CA CYS A 150 -15.30 7.41 1.28
C CYS A 150 -15.32 8.94 1.18
N ALA A 151 -14.36 9.52 0.45
CA ALA A 151 -14.31 10.96 0.20
C ALA A 151 -15.53 11.42 -0.61
N TYR A 152 -15.85 10.73 -1.71
CA TYR A 152 -17.02 11.01 -2.54
C TYR A 152 -18.32 11.01 -1.73
N ARG A 153 -18.52 10.01 -0.86
CA ARG A 153 -19.69 9.93 0.02
C ARG A 153 -19.79 11.11 0.99
N SER A 154 -18.65 11.51 1.53
CA SER A 154 -18.55 12.62 2.49
C SER A 154 -18.88 13.97 1.83
N GLU A 155 -18.46 14.16 0.58
CA GLU A 155 -18.69 15.39 -0.18
C GLU A 155 -20.13 15.51 -0.73
N THR A 156 -20.69 14.39 -1.21
CA THR A 156 -22.00 14.37 -1.85
C THR A 156 -23.17 14.25 -0.87
N GLY A 157 -22.90 13.96 0.41
CA GLY A 157 -23.95 13.73 1.40
C GLY A 157 -24.73 12.45 1.12
N ALA A 158 -23.99 11.37 0.84
CA ALA A 158 -24.45 10.02 0.53
C ALA A 158 -25.94 9.75 0.81
N ALA A 159 -26.73 9.63 -0.25
CA ALA A 159 -28.13 9.21 -0.19
C ALA A 159 -28.34 7.91 -0.99
N GLY A 160 -29.29 7.09 -0.56
CA GLY A 160 -29.59 5.79 -1.17
C GLY A 160 -28.79 4.63 -0.56
N THR A 161 -28.95 3.46 -1.15
CA THR A 161 -28.27 2.21 -0.76
C THR A 161 -26.78 2.23 -1.10
N GLY A 162 -25.98 1.34 -0.50
CA GLY A 162 -24.55 1.23 -0.80
C GLY A 162 -24.26 0.99 -2.28
N ASP A 163 -25.05 0.11 -2.93
CA ASP A 163 -24.93 -0.19 -4.36
C ASP A 163 -25.18 1.04 -5.24
N GLU A 164 -26.19 1.85 -4.89
CA GLU A 164 -26.51 3.08 -5.61
C GLU A 164 -25.39 4.12 -5.47
N GLN A 165 -24.83 4.25 -4.25
CA GLN A 165 -23.71 5.14 -3.98
C GLN A 165 -22.46 4.71 -4.77
N ARG A 166 -22.11 3.43 -4.75
CA ARG A 166 -20.98 2.89 -5.53
C ARG A 166 -21.18 3.10 -7.02
N ALA A 167 -22.38 2.82 -7.54
CA ALA A 167 -22.68 3.01 -8.94
C ALA A 167 -22.60 4.49 -9.35
N ALA A 168 -23.00 5.42 -8.49
CA ALA A 168 -22.84 6.86 -8.73
C ALA A 168 -21.38 7.29 -8.77
N TRP A 169 -20.61 6.88 -7.76
CA TRP A 169 -19.17 7.13 -7.68
C TRP A 169 -18.43 6.61 -8.92
N ILE A 170 -18.68 5.35 -9.33
CA ILE A 170 -18.05 4.76 -10.54
C ILE A 170 -18.39 5.58 -11.79
N ARG A 171 -19.65 6.00 -11.96
CA ARG A 171 -20.05 6.79 -13.13
C ARG A 171 -19.32 8.13 -13.18
N ASP A 172 -19.23 8.82 -12.05
CA ASP A 172 -18.59 10.13 -11.97
C ASP A 172 -17.08 10.02 -12.22
N ARG A 173 -16.41 9.01 -11.65
CA ARG A 173 -14.98 8.76 -11.92
C ARG A 173 -14.71 8.38 -13.38
N LEU A 174 -15.57 7.58 -14.00
CA LEU A 174 -15.46 7.28 -15.43
C LEU A 174 -15.63 8.55 -16.29
N ALA A 175 -16.58 9.43 -15.93
CA ALA A 175 -16.79 10.69 -16.65
C ALA A 175 -15.57 11.63 -16.53
N GLU A 176 -14.96 11.71 -15.36
CA GLU A 176 -13.73 12.48 -15.14
C GLU A 176 -12.54 11.94 -15.95
N ILE A 177 -12.33 10.62 -15.95
CA ILE A 177 -11.29 9.98 -16.77
C ILE A 177 -11.51 10.27 -18.25
N GLN A 178 -12.75 10.17 -18.74
CA GLN A 178 -13.08 10.48 -20.14
C GLN A 178 -12.82 11.95 -20.49
N LEU A 179 -13.17 12.88 -19.61
CA LEU A 179 -12.90 14.30 -19.79
C LEU A 179 -11.40 14.58 -19.81
N TRP A 180 -10.64 13.98 -18.90
CA TRP A 180 -9.18 14.10 -18.86
C TRP A 180 -8.53 13.57 -20.15
N GLN A 181 -8.92 12.38 -20.62
CA GLN A 181 -8.45 11.81 -21.88
C GLN A 181 -8.81 12.69 -23.09
N HIS A 182 -10.02 13.27 -23.10
CA HIS A 182 -10.43 14.21 -24.12
C HIS A 182 -9.55 15.46 -24.14
N ASN A 183 -9.32 16.08 -22.98
CA ASN A 183 -8.48 17.25 -22.82
C ASN A 183 -7.02 16.97 -23.24
N MET A 184 -6.47 15.81 -22.88
CA MET A 184 -5.13 15.39 -23.31
C MET A 184 -5.03 15.27 -24.83
N ARG A 185 -6.04 14.69 -25.49
CA ARG A 185 -6.10 14.56 -26.95
C ARG A 185 -6.18 15.93 -27.64
N VAL A 186 -7.05 16.81 -27.15
CA VAL A 186 -7.21 18.18 -27.69
C VAL A 186 -5.92 18.97 -27.51
N ASN A 187 -5.32 18.97 -26.32
CA ASN A 187 -4.06 19.66 -26.06
C ASN A 187 -2.91 19.14 -26.94
N ALA A 188 -2.77 17.82 -27.10
CA ALA A 188 -1.76 17.23 -27.99
C ALA A 188 -1.95 17.69 -29.46
N SER A 189 -3.20 17.81 -29.92
CA SER A 189 -3.49 18.31 -31.27
C SER A 189 -3.13 19.79 -31.46
N HIS A 190 -3.26 20.62 -30.43
CA HIS A 190 -2.88 22.03 -30.48
C HIS A 190 -1.36 22.24 -30.58
N TYR A 191 -0.54 21.38 -29.97
CA TYR A 191 0.92 21.45 -30.13
C TYR A 191 1.40 21.03 -31.53
N SER A 192 0.68 20.13 -32.21
CA SER A 192 1.01 19.78 -33.60
C SER A 192 0.63 20.86 -34.63
N ARG A 193 -0.36 21.73 -34.33
CA ARG A 193 -0.87 22.73 -35.28
C ARG A 193 -0.14 24.09 -35.25
N ARG A 194 0.75 24.31 -34.27
CA ARG A 194 1.59 25.53 -34.15
C ARG A 194 3.00 25.36 -34.73
N GLY A 195 3.23 24.30 -35.52
CA GLY A 195 4.50 23.96 -36.16
C GLY A 195 4.62 24.33 -37.65
N HIS A 196 3.83 25.27 -38.17
CA HIS A 196 4.13 25.91 -39.46
C HIS A 196 4.91 27.20 -39.19
N ALA A 197 6.23 27.14 -39.42
CA ALA A 197 7.11 28.30 -39.39
C ALA A 197 6.66 29.31 -40.45
N GLU A 198 6.30 30.51 -40.00
CA GLU A 198 6.25 31.70 -40.86
C GLU A 198 7.62 31.92 -41.51
N ALA A 199 7.58 32.32 -42.78
CA ALA A 199 8.72 32.43 -43.68
C ALA A 199 9.88 33.29 -43.11
N PRO A 200 11.14 32.93 -43.37
CA PRO A 200 12.27 33.74 -42.94
C PRO A 200 12.36 35.02 -43.79
N PHE A 201 12.26 36.16 -43.11
CA PHE A 201 12.59 37.48 -43.64
C PHE A 201 14.01 37.47 -44.25
N ARG A 202 14.14 37.84 -45.53
CA ARG A 202 15.45 38.13 -46.17
C ARG A 202 15.80 39.59 -45.96
N VAL A 203 16.94 39.85 -45.31
CA VAL A 203 17.62 41.15 -45.30
C VAL A 203 18.78 41.08 -46.30
N GLY A 204 18.84 42.05 -47.22
CA GLY A 204 20.09 42.44 -47.89
C GLY A 204 20.00 42.62 -49.40
N SER A 205 20.06 43.88 -49.85
CA SER A 205 21.00 44.40 -50.86
C SER A 205 21.06 45.92 -50.72
#